data_AF-A0A0U5F653-F1
#
_entry.id   AF-A0A0U5F653-F1
#
_cell.length_a   1.000
_cell.length_b   1.000
_cell.length_c   1.000
_cell.angle_alpha   90.00
_cell.angle_beta   90.00
_cell.angle_gamma   90.00
#
_symmetry.space_group_name_H-M   'P 1'
#
loop_
_entity.id
_entity.type
_entity.pdbx_description
1 polymer ?
#
loop_
_entity_poly.entity_id
_entity_poly.type
_entity_poly.pdbx_seq_one_letter_code
_entity_poly.pdbx_strand_id
1 'polypeptide(L)'
;MTAPALAAMALRYRCPVIPGYVERLGPARLRIVVEPPMVLPDTGDKQKDLQTLVQMVNDRLETWIRKNPSSWLWLHRRWAKELYR
;
A
#
# COMPACT_ATOMS: atom_id res chain seq x y z
N MET A 1 9.15 7.36 -3.37
CA MET A 1 9.41 6.72 -2.05
C MET A 1 8.09 6.63 -1.28
N THR A 2 7.79 5.51 -0.64
CA THR A 2 6.56 5.35 0.18
C THR A 2 6.81 5.87 1.59
N ALA A 3 5.91 6.70 2.13
CA ALA A 3 6.07 7.25 3.47
C ALA A 3 5.92 6.13 4.53
N PRO A 4 6.84 6.03 5.52
CA PRO A 4 6.84 4.93 6.49
C PRO A 4 5.86 5.13 7.65
N ALA A 5 5.14 6.26 7.71
CA ALA A 5 4.30 6.63 8.85
C ALA A 5 3.25 5.58 9.21
N LEU A 6 2.60 4.99 8.20
CA LEU A 6 1.63 3.90 8.40
C LEU A 6 2.27 2.71 9.12
N ALA A 7 3.41 2.23 8.62
CA ALA A 7 4.10 1.09 9.20
C ALA A 7 4.65 1.40 10.61
N ALA A 8 5.19 2.61 10.80
CA ALA A 8 5.70 3.04 12.09
C ALA A 8 4.61 3.10 13.16
N MET A 9 3.42 3.61 12.83
CA MET A 9 2.28 3.64 13.75
C MET A 9 1.77 2.22 14.05
N ALA A 10 1.62 1.38 13.03
CA ALA A 10 1.15 0.00 13.19
C ALA A 10 2.05 -0.82 14.11
N LEU A 11 3.37 -0.76 13.90
CA LEU A 11 4.34 -1.50 14.72
C LEU A 11 4.43 -0.94 16.15
N ARG A 12 4.35 0.39 16.31
CA ARG A 12 4.42 1.03 17.64
C ARG A 12 3.20 0.72 18.50
N TYR A 13 2.01 0.83 17.93
CA TYR A 13 0.75 0.70 18.66
C TYR A 13 0.12 -0.69 18.55
N ARG A 14 0.76 -1.60 17.81
CA ARG A 14 0.25 -2.94 17.51
C ARG A 14 -1.19 -2.91 16.97
N CYS A 15 -1.49 -1.93 16.11
CA CYS A 15 -2.82 -1.79 15.53
C CYS A 15 -2.91 -2.48 14.16
N PRO A 16 -4.09 -3.02 13.80
CA PRO A 16 -4.25 -3.73 12.53
C PRO A 16 -4.11 -2.78 11.34
N VAL A 17 -3.39 -3.23 10.31
CA VAL A 17 -3.35 -2.58 9.00
C VAL A 17 -4.33 -3.33 8.09
N ILE A 18 -5.40 -2.66 7.68
CA ILE A 18 -6.46 -3.24 6.85
C ILE A 18 -6.35 -2.64 5.44
N PRO A 19 -5.88 -3.41 4.44
CA PRO A 19 -5.82 -2.92 3.07
C PRO A 19 -7.21 -2.79 2.46
N GLY A 20 -7.40 -1.80 1.60
CA GLY A 20 -8.61 -1.68 0.80
C GLY A 20 -8.41 -0.78 -0.41
N TYR A 21 -9.27 -0.97 -1.41
CA TYR A 21 -9.29 -0.18 -2.63
C TYR A 21 -10.72 -0.03 -3.15
N VAL A 22 -10.92 0.89 -4.08
CA VAL A 22 -12.21 1.15 -4.70
C VAL A 22 -12.17 0.73 -6.17
N GLU A 23 -13.14 -0.09 -6.57
CA GLU A 23 -13.37 -0.46 -7.96
C GLU A 23 -14.50 0.38 -8.55
N ARG A 24 -14.30 0.91 -9.76
CA ARG A 24 -15.38 1.55 -10.52
C ARG A 24 -16.10 0.48 -11.34
N LEU A 25 -17.40 0.31 -11.07
CA LEU A 25 -18.25 -0.66 -11.77
C LEU A 25 -19.07 -0.02 -12.90
N GLY A 26 -19.12 1.31 -12.96
CA GLY A 26 -19.86 2.07 -13.96
C GLY A 26 -20.05 3.53 -13.52
N PRO A 27 -20.88 4.31 -14.25
CA PRO A 27 -21.23 5.67 -13.86
C PRO A 27 -21.85 5.70 -12.47
N ALA A 28 -21.27 6.50 -11.57
CA ALA A 28 -21.68 6.62 -10.16
C ALA A 28 -21.82 5.29 -9.37
N ARG A 29 -21.23 4.19 -9.85
CA ARG A 29 -21.26 2.88 -9.17
C ARG A 29 -19.85 2.46 -8.76
N LEU A 30 -19.63 2.40 -7.46
CA LEU A 30 -18.34 2.07 -6.85
C LEU A 30 -18.50 0.85 -5.94
N ARG A 31 -17.50 -0.02 -5.91
CA ARG A 31 -17.38 -1.11 -4.94
C ARG A 31 -16.17 -0.84 -4.07
N ILE A 32 -16.35 -0.83 -2.76
CA ILE A 32 -15.25 -0.81 -1.80
C ILE A 32 -14.87 -2.27 -1.52
N VAL A 33 -13.59 -2.59 -1.70
CA VAL A 33 -13.03 -3.88 -1.33
C VAL A 33 -12.17 -3.65 -0.09
N VAL A 34 -12.51 -4.37 0.98
CA VAL A 34 -11.75 -4.40 2.23
C VAL A 34 -11.18 -5.79 2.37
N GLU A 35 -9.88 -5.88 2.57
CA GLU A 35 -9.16 -7.14 2.68
C GLU A 35 -8.91 -7.51 4.15
N PRO A 36 -8.56 -8.77 4.44
CA PRO A 36 -8.14 -9.15 5.78
C PRO A 36 -6.94 -8.30 6.27
N PRO A 37 -6.80 -8.12 7.60
CA PRO A 37 -5.66 -7.42 8.17
C PRO A 37 -4.33 -8.04 7.71
N MET A 38 -3.33 -7.19 7.45
CA MET A 38 -1.97 -7.65 7.18
C MET A 38 -1.33 -8.20 8.45
N VAL A 39 -0.55 -9.26 8.31
CA VAL A 39 0.27 -9.79 9.40
C VAL A 39 1.41 -8.79 9.66
N LEU A 40 1.48 -8.25 10.88
CA LEU A 40 2.55 -7.36 11.26
C LEU A 40 3.85 -8.17 11.46
N PRO A 41 4.98 -7.76 10.88
CA PRO A 41 6.27 -8.38 11.17
C PRO A 41 6.67 -8.09 12.62
N ASP A 42 7.34 -9.07 13.23
CA ASP A 42 7.79 -9.02 14.62
C ASP A 42 9.08 -9.83 14.78
N THR A 43 10.13 -9.42 14.05
CA THR A 43 11.42 -10.11 14.06
C THR A 43 12.33 -9.68 15.20
N GLY A 44 11.93 -8.65 15.96
CA GLY A 44 12.73 -8.01 17.00
C GLY A 44 13.63 -6.88 16.48
N ASP A 45 13.87 -6.82 15.17
CA ASP A 45 14.54 -5.70 14.52
C ASP A 45 13.50 -4.70 13.98
N LYS A 46 13.32 -3.61 14.72
CA LYS A 46 12.33 -2.56 14.40
C LYS A 46 12.55 -1.93 13.02
N GLN A 47 13.79 -1.78 12.57
CA GLN A 47 14.07 -1.17 11.27
C GLN A 47 13.73 -2.14 10.14
N LYS A 48 14.11 -3.41 10.31
CA LYS A 48 13.74 -4.47 9.38
C LYS A 48 12.22 -4.63 9.29
N ASP A 49 11.54 -4.72 10.42
CA ASP A 49 10.09 -4.86 10.49
C ASP A 49 9.37 -3.68 9.82
N LEU A 50 9.87 -2.45 10.01
CA LEU A 50 9.36 -1.25 9.34
C LEU A 50 9.48 -1.37 7.82
N GLN A 51 10.66 -1.71 7.32
CA GLN A 51 10.90 -1.86 5.87
C GLN A 51 10.07 -2.99 5.27
N THR A 52 9.97 -4.13 5.96
CA THR A 52 9.15 -5.27 5.55
C THR A 52 7.69 -4.87 5.42
N LEU A 53 7.12 -4.17 6.41
CA LEU A 53 5.71 -3.76 6.36
C LEU A 53 5.46 -2.74 5.24
N VAL A 54 6.38 -1.78 5.04
CA VAL A 54 6.28 -0.82 3.91
C VAL A 54 6.32 -1.55 2.57
N GLN A 55 7.20 -2.56 2.41
CA GLN A 55 7.29 -3.35 1.20
C GLN A 55 6.00 -4.13 0.94
N MET A 56 5.47 -4.83 1.95
CA MET A 56 4.22 -5.58 1.83
C MET A 56 3.04 -4.70 1.38
N VAL A 57 2.98 -3.44 1.85
CA VAL A 57 1.96 -2.47 1.41
C VAL A 57 2.15 -2.11 -0.06
N ASN A 58 3.40 -1.90 -0.50
CA ASN A 58 3.69 -1.63 -1.91
C ASN A 58 3.38 -2.83 -2.82
N ASP A 59 3.69 -4.05 -2.39
CA ASP A 59 3.38 -5.30 -3.13
C ASP A 59 1.86 -5.45 -3.31
N ARG A 60 1.10 -5.10 -2.27
CA ARG A 60 -0.36 -5.11 -2.33
C ARG A 60 -0.90 -4.06 -3.31
N LEU A 61 -0.38 -2.83 -3.24
CA LEU A 61 -0.71 -1.77 -4.20
C LEU A 61 -0.38 -2.20 -5.64
N GLU A 62 0.80 -2.79 -5.86
CA GLU A 62 1.23 -3.30 -7.18
C GLU A 62 0.24 -4.33 -7.72
N THR A 63 -0.21 -5.27 -6.87
CA THR A 63 -1.20 -6.29 -7.26
C THR A 63 -2.50 -5.63 -7.76
N TRP A 64 -3.02 -4.63 -7.05
CA TRP A 64 -4.24 -3.92 -7.45
C TRP A 64 -4.03 -3.09 -8.73
N ILE A 65 -2.90 -2.39 -8.83
CA ILE A 65 -2.56 -1.57 -10.00
C ILE A 65 -2.42 -2.46 -11.24
N ARG A 66 -1.74 -3.60 -11.15
CA ARG A 66 -1.58 -4.54 -12.27
C ARG A 66 -2.91 -5.14 -12.73
N LYS A 67 -3.86 -5.36 -11.82
CA LYS A 67 -5.21 -5.86 -12.15
C LYS A 67 -5.98 -4.88 -13.04
N ASN A 68 -5.87 -3.57 -12.80
CA ASN A 68 -6.48 -2.55 -13.65
C ASN A 68 -5.65 -1.25 -13.67
N PRO A 69 -4.62 -1.17 -14.53
CA PRO A 69 -3.71 -0.02 -14.55
C PRO A 69 -4.40 1.31 -14.86
N SER A 70 -5.48 1.28 -15.65
CA SER A 70 -6.22 2.49 -16.03
C SER A 70 -6.95 3.16 -14.85
N SER A 71 -7.18 2.43 -13.76
CA SER A 71 -7.83 2.97 -12.55
C SER A 71 -6.86 3.65 -11.58
N TRP A 72 -5.55 3.54 -11.80
CA TRP A 72 -4.56 4.22 -10.97
C TRP A 72 -4.34 5.66 -11.45
N LEU A 73 -4.19 6.58 -10.50
CA LEU A 73 -3.92 7.99 -10.81
C LEU A 73 -2.43 8.19 -11.11
N TRP A 74 -2.03 8.08 -12.38
CA TRP A 74 -0.64 8.19 -12.85
C TRP A 74 -0.05 9.61 -12.84
N LEU A 75 -0.74 10.59 -12.24
CA LEU A 75 -0.29 11.99 -12.23
C LEU A 75 0.96 12.23 -11.37
N HIS A 76 1.25 11.36 -10.41
CA HIS A 76 2.35 11.53 -9.47
C HIS A 76 3.66 10.91 -9.99
N ARG A 77 4.74 11.68 -10.01
CA ARG A 77 6.12 11.17 -10.19
C ARG A 77 6.62 10.48 -8.92
N ARG A 78 6.26 9.20 -8.74
CA ARG A 78 6.57 8.36 -7.58
C ARG A 78 8.04 7.92 -7.43
N TRP A 79 8.68 7.58 -8.55
CA TRP A 79 10.07 7.15 -8.67
C TRP A 79 11.09 8.28 -8.58
N ALA A 80 12.37 7.93 -8.53
CA ALA A 80 13.47 8.89 -8.56
C ALA A 80 13.48 9.68 -9.89
N LYS A 81 13.93 10.94 -9.87
CA LYS A 81 13.78 11.86 -11.01
C LYS A 81 14.48 11.34 -12.26
N GLU A 82 15.65 10.73 -12.07
CA GLU A 82 16.49 10.11 -13.09
C GLU A 82 15.82 8.94 -13.84
N LEU A 83 14.74 8.37 -13.30
CA LEU A 83 13.98 7.31 -13.94
C LEU A 83 12.89 7.83 -14.90
N TYR A 84 12.61 9.13 -14.88
CA TYR A 84 11.71 9.78 -15.84
C TYR A 84 12.54 10.37 -16.98
N ARG A 85 12.20 9.98 -18.21
CA ARG A 85 12.74 10.59 -19.43
C ARG A 85 11.84 11.74 -19.89
#